data_AF-A0A1R3IYU0-F1
#
_entry.id   AF-A0A1R3IYU0-F1
#
_cell.length_a   1.000
_cell.length_b   1.000
_cell.length_c   1.000
_cell.angle_alpha   90.00
_cell.angle_beta   90.00
_cell.angle_gamma   90.00
#
_symmetry.space_group_name_H-M   'P 1'
#
loop_
_entity.id
_entity.type
_entity.pdbx_description
1 polymer ?
#
loop_
_entity_poly.entity_id
_entity_poly.type
_entity_poly.pdbx_seq_one_letter_code
_entity_poly.pdbx_strand_id
1 'polypeptide(L)'
;MGKGKVYSSFFTPLEFGFFRGLPENLFLLDIAGQIAFLFDIVVRFFLAYRDTHSYSFVYDRKLIAFRYLKSRFIVDFLGCLPWDAIYKACGRKEPIRYLLWIRLSRALRVTEFFEKLEKNIRIKYLFIRIVKLLVVEYYCTHVAGCIFYYLATTLPPSKEGYTWIGSLQMGQYHYSNFRDVDFWKRYVISLYFAVVTMVTVGYGDIHAVNVREMIFVMIYVSFDMILGAYLLGNMTALIVKGSKTERFRDKMADLIKYMTRNNLGKQISKEIKGHLKLQYDRSYTEATILQDIPASIRTKHNIFLEGKR
;
A
#
# COMPACT_ATOMS: atom_id res chain seq x y z
N MET A 1 9.18 -7.44 15.21
CA MET A 1 10.07 -6.86 14.19
C MET A 1 9.38 -6.04 13.08
N GLY A 2 8.03 -6.04 12.95
CA GLY A 2 7.31 -5.25 11.92
C GLY A 2 6.92 -3.82 12.32
N LYS A 3 6.62 -3.57 13.60
CA LYS A 3 6.06 -2.28 14.09
C LYS A 3 6.97 -1.07 13.85
N GLY A 4 8.29 -1.20 14.08
CA GLY A 4 9.24 -0.10 13.84
C GLY A 4 9.41 0.29 12.38
N LYS A 5 9.10 -0.61 11.43
CA LYS A 5 9.29 -0.39 10.00
C LYS A 5 8.17 0.49 9.40
N VAL A 6 6.95 0.30 9.90
CA VAL A 6 5.78 1.12 9.52
C VAL A 6 5.91 2.52 10.11
N TYR A 7 6.31 2.63 11.38
CA TYR A 7 6.54 3.91 12.05
C TYR A 7 7.52 4.80 11.28
N SER A 8 8.69 4.27 10.91
CA SER A 8 9.71 5.06 10.23
C SER A 8 9.30 5.52 8.82
N SER A 9 8.59 4.69 8.06
CA SER A 9 8.16 5.06 6.70
C SER A 9 7.10 6.17 6.77
N PHE A 10 6.17 6.08 7.72
CA PHE A 10 5.16 7.11 7.95
C PHE A 10 5.73 8.43 8.49
N PHE A 11 6.80 8.35 9.29
CA PHE A 11 7.44 9.51 9.89
C PHE A 11 8.30 10.32 8.91
N THR A 12 8.87 9.69 7.88
CA THR A 12 9.78 10.36 6.92
C THR A 12 9.16 11.58 6.24
N PRO A 13 7.92 11.54 5.70
CA PRO A 13 7.28 12.72 5.12
C PRO A 13 7.00 13.82 6.15
N LEU A 14 6.67 13.45 7.40
CA LEU A 14 6.48 14.42 8.49
C LEU A 14 7.78 15.13 8.83
N GLU A 15 8.85 14.37 9.01
CA GLU A 15 10.22 14.86 9.21
C GLU A 15 10.61 15.83 8.09
N PHE A 16 10.39 15.42 6.84
CA PHE A 16 10.68 16.26 5.68
C PHE A 16 9.81 17.53 5.63
N GLY A 17 8.51 17.44 5.90
CA GLY A 17 7.59 18.54 5.70
C GLY A 17 7.58 19.55 6.84
N PHE A 18 7.51 19.06 8.07
CA PHE A 18 7.20 19.88 9.25
C PHE A 18 8.42 20.24 10.09
N PHE A 19 9.48 19.42 10.06
CA PHE A 19 10.63 19.59 10.96
C PHE A 19 11.87 20.08 10.19
N ARG A 20 12.32 21.32 10.48
CA ARG A 20 13.61 21.84 9.98
C ARG A 20 14.75 21.47 10.92
N GLY A 21 14.81 20.19 11.26
CA GLY A 21 15.59 19.65 12.36
C GLY A 21 14.67 18.99 13.38
N LEU A 22 14.94 17.72 13.69
CA LEU A 22 14.16 16.98 14.69
C LEU A 22 14.30 17.62 16.09
N PRO A 23 13.18 17.80 16.82
CA PRO A 23 13.18 18.07 18.26
C PRO A 23 13.88 16.95 19.04
N GLU A 24 14.47 17.26 20.20
CA GLU A 24 15.33 16.33 20.95
C GLU A 24 14.63 15.01 21.34
N ASN A 25 13.35 15.07 21.70
CA ASN A 25 12.53 13.91 22.04
C ASN A 25 12.30 12.96 20.85
N LEU A 26 12.17 13.50 19.63
CA LEU A 26 11.99 12.73 18.40
C LEU A 26 13.33 12.24 17.83
N PHE A 27 14.43 12.93 18.15
CA PHE A 27 15.77 12.58 17.70
C PHE A 27 16.23 11.22 18.26
N LEU A 28 16.04 10.97 19.56
CA LEU A 28 16.37 9.68 20.18
C LEU A 28 15.59 8.53 19.54
N LEU A 29 14.31 8.77 19.23
CA LEU A 29 13.45 7.79 18.59
C LEU A 29 13.86 7.51 17.13
N ASP A 30 14.29 8.54 16.38
CA ASP A 30 14.84 8.37 15.03
C ASP A 30 16.15 7.55 15.05
N ILE A 31 17.08 7.85 15.98
CA ILE A 31 18.31 7.08 16.16
C ILE A 31 18.01 5.61 16.49
N ALA A 32 17.13 5.37 17.47
CA ALA A 32 16.74 4.01 17.84
C ALA A 32 16.15 3.25 16.63
N GLY A 33 15.34 3.93 15.83
CA GLY A 33 14.84 3.41 14.55
C GLY A 33 15.99 3.03 13.61
N GLN A 34 16.91 3.95 13.34
CA GLN A 34 18.06 3.71 12.45
C GLN A 34 18.93 2.53 12.90
N ILE A 35 19.20 2.40 14.20
CA ILE A 35 19.95 1.25 14.75
C ILE A 35 19.22 -0.07 14.49
N ALA A 36 17.90 -0.11 14.68
CA ALA A 36 17.10 -1.30 14.40
C ALA A 36 17.11 -1.66 12.90
N PHE A 37 17.14 -0.66 12.01
CA PHE A 37 17.27 -0.88 10.57
C PHE A 37 18.67 -1.37 10.18
N LEU A 38 19.72 -0.83 10.78
CA LEU A 38 21.10 -1.28 10.57
C LEU A 38 21.27 -2.74 11.01
N PHE A 39 20.69 -3.12 12.15
CA PHE A 39 20.67 -4.51 12.59
C PHE A 39 19.95 -5.43 11.58
N ASP A 40 18.82 -5.00 11.00
CA ASP A 40 18.13 -5.77 9.94
C ASP A 40 19.01 -5.96 8.70
N ILE A 41 19.84 -4.98 8.33
CA ILE A 41 20.83 -5.11 7.24
C ILE A 41 21.85 -6.19 7.58
N VAL A 42 22.42 -6.15 8.78
CA VAL A 42 23.39 -7.15 9.23
C VAL A 42 22.79 -8.55 9.18
N VAL A 43 21.57 -8.73 9.70
CA VAL A 43 20.86 -10.02 9.67
C VAL A 43 20.62 -10.51 8.23
N ARG A 44 20.38 -9.63 7.26
CA ARG A 44 20.19 -10.02 5.84
C ARG A 44 21.42 -10.68 5.23
N PHE A 45 22.64 -10.37 5.70
CA PHE A 45 23.85 -11.07 5.26
C PHE A 45 23.93 -12.53 5.75
N PHE A 46 23.14 -12.90 6.76
CA PHE A 46 23.09 -14.25 7.31
C PHE A 46 21.81 -15.02 6.94
N LEU A 47 20.86 -14.39 6.25
CA LEU A 47 19.58 -15.00 5.93
C LEU A 47 19.69 -15.82 4.63
N ALA A 48 19.41 -17.12 4.73
CA ALA A 48 19.33 -17.98 3.55
C ALA A 48 18.24 -17.51 2.60
N TYR A 49 18.51 -17.59 1.30
CA TYR A 49 17.52 -17.29 0.26
C TYR A 49 17.09 -18.57 -0.46
N ARG A 50 15.89 -18.54 -1.03
CA ARG A 50 15.41 -19.60 -1.90
C ARG A 50 15.84 -19.32 -3.34
N ASP A 51 16.55 -20.25 -3.95
CA ASP A 51 16.92 -20.14 -5.35
C ASP A 51 15.70 -20.33 -6.26
N THR A 52 15.60 -19.53 -7.32
CA THR A 52 14.43 -19.51 -8.21
C THR A 52 14.40 -20.71 -9.15
N HIS A 53 15.56 -21.31 -9.45
CA HIS A 53 15.65 -22.46 -10.35
C HIS A 53 15.53 -23.78 -9.59
N SER A 54 16.36 -23.98 -8.56
CA SER A 54 16.38 -25.23 -7.79
C SER A 54 15.32 -25.30 -6.69
N TYR A 55 14.62 -24.19 -6.40
CA TYR A 55 13.67 -24.05 -5.28
C TYR A 55 14.22 -24.44 -3.90
N SER A 56 15.55 -24.60 -3.80
CA SER A 56 16.27 -25.03 -2.62
C SER A 56 16.81 -23.83 -1.86
N PHE A 57 17.07 -24.00 -0.57
CA PHE A 57 17.67 -22.96 0.26
C PHE A 57 19.18 -22.93 0.07
N VAL A 58 19.73 -21.76 -0.27
CA VAL A 58 21.16 -21.53 -0.38
C VAL A 58 21.67 -20.91 0.92
N TYR A 59 22.60 -21.61 1.58
CA TYR A 59 23.18 -21.23 2.87
C TYR A 59 24.61 -20.66 2.76
N ASP A 60 25.22 -20.68 1.57
CA ASP A 60 26.57 -20.15 1.36
C ASP A 60 26.60 -18.63 1.57
N ARG A 61 27.37 -18.21 2.58
CA ARG A 61 27.50 -16.80 3.00
C ARG A 61 28.06 -15.92 1.89
N LYS A 62 28.98 -16.41 1.06
CA LYS A 62 29.58 -15.61 -0.02
C LYS A 62 28.55 -15.30 -1.10
N LEU A 63 27.76 -16.30 -1.48
CA LEU A 63 26.66 -16.16 -2.43
C LEU A 63 25.56 -15.24 -1.90
N ILE A 64 25.18 -15.39 -0.63
CA ILE A 64 24.20 -14.50 0.03
C ILE A 64 24.70 -13.05 0.02
N ALA A 65 25.95 -12.81 0.45
CA ALA A 65 26.53 -11.48 0.51
C ALA A 65 26.60 -10.83 -0.88
N PHE A 66 27.12 -11.54 -1.89
CA PHE A 66 27.21 -11.02 -3.25
C PHE A 66 25.84 -10.68 -3.84
N ARG A 67 24.85 -11.56 -3.65
CA ARG A 67 23.47 -11.32 -4.09
C ARG A 67 22.87 -10.09 -3.41
N TYR A 68 23.09 -9.92 -2.11
CA TYR A 68 22.55 -8.77 -1.38
C TYR A 68 23.24 -7.45 -1.76
N LEU A 69 24.58 -7.46 -1.88
CA LEU A 69 25.38 -6.31 -2.31
C LEU A 69 24.97 -5.79 -3.70
N LYS A 70 24.73 -6.70 -4.65
CA LYS A 70 24.35 -6.35 -6.02
C LYS A 70 22.91 -5.82 -6.16
N SER A 71 22.02 -6.14 -5.22
CA SER A 71 20.58 -5.89 -5.38
C SER A 71 20.05 -4.73 -4.53
N ARG A 72 20.06 -4.87 -3.20
CA ARG A 72 19.35 -3.93 -2.29
C ARG A 72 20.23 -3.26 -1.25
N PHE A 73 21.48 -3.69 -1.10
CA PHE A 73 22.37 -3.18 -0.06
C PHE A 73 22.55 -1.67 -0.12
N ILE A 74 22.85 -1.09 -1.29
CA ILE A 74 23.12 0.36 -1.42
C ILE A 74 21.90 1.17 -0.97
N VAL A 75 20.70 0.77 -1.41
CA VAL A 75 19.45 1.44 -1.07
C VAL A 75 19.12 1.28 0.42
N ASP A 76 19.27 0.07 0.97
CA ASP A 76 19.08 -0.17 2.40
C ASP A 76 20.08 0.64 3.25
N PHE A 77 21.35 0.71 2.84
CA PHE A 77 22.42 1.43 3.52
C PHE A 77 22.20 2.94 3.53
N LEU A 78 21.99 3.55 2.36
CA LEU A 78 21.66 4.98 2.26
C LEU A 78 20.34 5.28 2.96
N GLY A 79 19.40 4.34 2.92
CA GLY A 79 18.16 4.39 3.65
C GLY A 79 18.36 4.45 5.16
N CYS A 80 19.47 3.96 5.73
CA CYS A 80 19.75 3.96 7.17
C CYS A 80 20.49 5.19 7.70
N LEU A 81 21.04 6.03 6.83
CA LEU A 81 21.87 7.15 7.26
C LEU A 81 21.09 8.21 8.08
N PRO A 82 21.77 8.87 9.07
CA PRO A 82 21.20 9.93 9.88
C PRO A 82 21.10 11.25 9.11
N TRP A 83 20.29 11.30 8.04
CA TRP A 83 20.18 12.45 7.15
C TRP A 83 19.82 13.77 7.84
N ASP A 84 19.04 13.77 8.93
CA ASP A 84 18.76 15.00 9.72
C ASP A 84 20.02 15.54 10.41
N ALA A 85 20.84 14.65 10.99
CA ALA A 85 22.12 15.04 11.60
C ALA A 85 23.10 15.55 10.54
N ILE A 86 23.15 14.90 9.37
CA ILE A 86 23.96 15.33 8.22
C ILE A 86 23.47 16.70 7.70
N TYR A 87 22.16 16.91 7.59
CA TYR A 87 21.56 18.19 7.21
C TYR A 87 21.96 19.31 8.17
N LYS A 88 21.90 19.06 9.49
CA LYS A 88 22.36 20.01 10.53
C LYS A 88 23.86 20.30 10.41
N ALA A 89 24.69 19.26 10.27
CA ALA A 89 26.15 19.38 10.19
C ALA A 89 26.65 20.11 8.93
N CYS A 90 25.95 19.96 7.80
CA CYS A 90 26.31 20.60 6.54
C CYS A 90 25.71 22.01 6.36
N GLY A 91 25.25 22.65 7.45
CA GLY A 91 24.76 24.03 7.43
C GLY A 91 23.34 24.18 6.90
N ARG A 92 22.47 23.17 7.07
CA ARG A 92 21.03 23.22 6.76
C ARG A 92 20.70 23.52 5.28
N LYS A 93 21.50 23.01 4.36
CA LYS A 93 21.29 23.16 2.91
C LYS A 93 20.11 22.30 2.44
N GLU A 94 19.12 22.91 1.80
CA GLU A 94 17.92 22.21 1.28
C GLU A 94 18.23 20.99 0.37
N PRO A 95 19.25 21.02 -0.52
CA PRO A 95 19.60 19.83 -1.32
C PRO A 95 19.89 18.57 -0.49
N ILE A 96 20.48 18.73 0.70
CA ILE A 96 20.81 17.62 1.60
C ILE A 96 19.53 17.07 2.24
N ARG A 97 18.55 17.94 2.48
CA ARG A 97 17.25 17.54 3.02
C ARG A 97 16.49 16.64 2.06
N TYR A 98 16.64 16.80 0.75
CA TYR A 98 16.02 15.91 -0.23
C TYR A 98 16.53 14.46 -0.12
N LEU A 99 17.74 14.23 0.40
CA LEU A 99 18.26 12.88 0.64
C LEU A 99 17.46 12.12 1.70
N LEU A 100 16.71 12.83 2.55
CA LEU A 100 15.81 12.22 3.52
C LEU A 100 14.76 11.32 2.83
N TRP A 101 14.34 11.65 1.61
CA TRP A 101 13.40 10.85 0.84
C TRP A 101 13.94 9.46 0.45
N ILE A 102 15.26 9.23 0.51
CA ILE A 102 15.84 7.90 0.33
C ILE A 102 15.29 6.93 1.39
N ARG A 103 14.91 7.43 2.59
CA ARG A 103 14.26 6.63 3.64
C ARG A 103 12.91 6.05 3.21
N LEU A 104 12.25 6.59 2.17
CA LEU A 104 11.02 5.98 1.63
C LEU A 104 11.25 4.60 1.01
N SER A 105 12.49 4.24 0.66
CA SER A 105 12.82 2.86 0.28
C SER A 105 12.39 1.84 1.35
N ARG A 106 12.31 2.26 2.62
CA ARG A 106 11.81 1.46 3.74
C ARG A 106 10.32 1.10 3.59
N ALA A 107 9.54 1.88 2.83
CA ALA A 107 8.13 1.60 2.53
C ALA A 107 7.95 0.32 1.70
N LEU A 108 8.97 -0.10 0.92
CA LEU A 108 8.97 -1.40 0.24
C LEU A 108 8.85 -2.59 1.22
N ARG A 109 9.20 -2.40 2.49
CA ARG A 109 9.04 -3.44 3.51
C ARG A 109 7.58 -3.58 3.95
N VAL A 110 6.78 -2.52 3.80
CA VAL A 110 5.33 -2.56 4.06
C VAL A 110 4.63 -3.36 2.97
N THR A 111 5.05 -3.24 1.71
CA THR A 111 4.49 -4.05 0.62
C THR A 111 4.80 -5.54 0.80
N GLU A 112 6.04 -5.89 1.18
CA GLU A 112 6.42 -7.26 1.54
C GLU A 112 5.59 -7.84 2.70
N PHE A 113 5.24 -7.00 3.68
CA PHE A 113 4.37 -7.41 4.79
C PHE A 113 2.97 -7.76 4.28
N PHE A 114 2.39 -6.92 3.42
CA PHE A 114 1.08 -7.20 2.83
C PHE A 114 1.11 -8.43 1.92
N GLU A 115 2.17 -8.67 1.15
CA GLU A 115 2.32 -9.90 0.35
C GLU A 115 2.32 -11.17 1.21
N LYS A 116 2.93 -11.11 2.40
CA LYS A 116 2.89 -12.22 3.36
C LYS A 116 1.50 -12.42 3.95
N LEU A 117 0.79 -11.33 4.24
CA LEU A 117 -0.60 -11.40 4.71
C LEU A 117 -1.56 -11.93 3.64
N GLU A 118 -1.38 -11.54 2.38
CA GLU A 118 -2.18 -12.02 1.24
C GLU A 118 -2.03 -13.54 1.05
N LYS A 119 -0.87 -14.11 1.39
CA LYS A 119 -0.60 -15.56 1.34
C LYS A 119 -1.14 -16.32 2.57
N ASN A 120 -1.62 -15.61 3.60
CA ASN A 120 -2.12 -16.24 4.81
C ASN A 120 -3.56 -16.75 4.59
N ILE A 121 -3.71 -18.07 4.48
CA ILE A 121 -5.00 -18.75 4.27
C ILE A 121 -6.04 -18.51 5.36
N ARG A 122 -5.64 -18.04 6.55
CA ARG A 122 -6.55 -17.78 7.68
C ARG A 122 -7.38 -16.51 7.49
N ILE A 123 -6.95 -15.60 6.60
CA ILE A 123 -7.59 -14.31 6.40
C ILE A 123 -8.19 -14.26 4.99
N LYS A 124 -9.38 -13.67 4.87
CA LYS A 124 -10.03 -13.49 3.56
C LYS A 124 -9.14 -12.62 2.68
N TYR A 125 -8.76 -13.15 1.51
CA TYR A 125 -7.91 -12.45 0.54
C TYR A 125 -8.44 -11.05 0.15
N LEU A 126 -9.75 -10.93 -0.12
CA LEU A 126 -10.38 -9.65 -0.46
C LEU A 126 -10.24 -8.62 0.66
N PHE A 127 -10.35 -9.04 1.93
CA PHE A 127 -10.22 -8.13 3.06
C PHE A 127 -8.79 -7.56 3.16
N ILE A 128 -7.76 -8.41 3.08
CA ILE A 128 -6.36 -7.95 3.09
C ILE A 128 -6.10 -6.98 1.95
N ARG A 129 -6.64 -7.25 0.77
CA ARG A 129 -6.45 -6.37 -0.38
C ARG A 129 -7.14 -5.02 -0.17
N ILE A 130 -8.37 -4.97 0.34
CA ILE A 130 -9.05 -3.70 0.68
C ILE A 130 -8.21 -2.89 1.68
N VAL A 131 -7.74 -3.54 2.76
CA VAL A 131 -6.90 -2.87 3.77
C VAL A 131 -5.61 -2.35 3.16
N LYS A 132 -4.93 -3.14 2.32
CA LYS A 132 -3.73 -2.72 1.61
C LYS A 132 -3.97 -1.47 0.76
N LEU A 133 -5.09 -1.42 0.05
CA LEU A 133 -5.46 -0.28 -0.79
C LEU A 133 -5.70 0.98 0.05
N LEU A 134 -6.46 0.88 1.13
CA LEU A 134 -6.70 2.01 2.04
C LEU A 134 -5.40 2.53 2.66
N VAL A 135 -4.46 1.64 2.99
CA VAL A 135 -3.16 2.03 3.54
C VAL A 135 -2.28 2.71 2.49
N VAL A 136 -2.26 2.21 1.25
CA VAL A 136 -1.53 2.84 0.14
C VAL A 136 -2.08 4.22 -0.15
N GLU A 137 -3.40 4.33 -0.25
CA GLU A 137 -4.10 5.58 -0.53
C GLU A 137 -3.79 6.62 0.56
N TYR A 138 -4.06 6.27 1.82
CA TYR A 138 -3.79 7.14 2.97
C TYR A 138 -2.31 7.58 3.03
N TYR A 139 -1.38 6.68 2.69
CA TYR A 139 0.04 7.02 2.67
C TYR A 139 0.38 8.05 1.58
N CYS A 140 -0.19 7.92 0.38
CA CYS A 140 -0.03 8.90 -0.70
C CYS A 140 -0.58 10.28 -0.28
N THR A 141 -1.78 10.32 0.30
CA THR A 141 -2.41 11.55 0.81
C THR A 141 -1.59 12.19 1.93
N HIS A 142 -1.06 11.37 2.86
CA HIS A 142 -0.19 11.84 3.93
C HIS A 142 1.09 12.49 3.40
N VAL A 143 1.75 11.84 2.43
CA VAL A 143 2.93 12.39 1.75
C VAL A 143 2.58 13.70 1.05
N ALA A 144 1.46 13.75 0.34
CA ALA A 144 1.01 14.95 -0.36
C ALA A 144 0.75 16.12 0.60
N GLY A 145 0.05 15.89 1.71
CA GLY A 145 -0.18 16.91 2.75
C GLY A 145 1.12 17.44 3.35
N CYS A 146 2.10 16.56 3.60
CA CYS A 146 3.42 16.96 4.08
C CYS A 146 4.19 17.81 3.06
N ILE A 147 4.13 17.46 1.77
CA ILE A 147 4.76 18.25 0.70
C ILE A 147 4.05 19.60 0.54
N PHE A 148 2.72 19.64 0.63
CA PHE A 148 1.97 20.88 0.51
C PHE A 148 2.32 21.88 1.62
N TYR A 149 2.41 21.40 2.88
CA TYR A 149 2.94 22.22 3.97
C TYR A 149 4.39 22.65 3.73
N TYR A 150 5.25 21.72 3.29
CA TYR A 150 6.65 22.03 2.98
C TYR A 150 6.78 23.19 1.99
N LEU A 151 5.99 23.20 0.91
CA LEU A 151 6.02 24.25 -0.10
C LEU A 151 5.79 25.64 0.50
N ALA A 152 4.83 25.78 1.42
CA ALA A 152 4.58 27.04 2.11
C ALA A 152 5.79 27.49 2.96
N THR A 153 6.48 26.56 3.63
CA THR A 153 7.63 26.92 4.48
C THR A 153 8.85 27.41 3.71
N THR A 154 9.02 26.99 2.45
CA THR A 154 10.23 27.29 1.64
C THR A 154 10.29 28.72 1.11
N LEU A 155 9.22 29.50 1.25
CA LEU A 155 9.22 30.91 0.90
C LEU A 155 9.86 31.75 2.02
N PRO A 156 10.43 32.93 1.69
CA PRO A 156 10.93 33.84 2.70
C PRO A 156 9.77 34.39 3.56
N PRO A 157 10.02 34.75 4.84
CA PRO A 157 8.99 35.26 5.76
C PRO A 157 8.12 36.39 5.19
N SER A 158 8.71 37.29 4.40
CA SER A 158 7.98 38.40 3.77
C SER A 158 6.96 37.98 2.70
N LYS A 159 7.03 36.75 2.19
CA LYS A 159 6.16 36.22 1.13
C LYS A 159 5.24 35.10 1.61
N GLU A 160 5.26 34.76 2.89
CA GLU A 160 4.47 33.67 3.43
C GLU A 160 2.96 33.91 3.39
N GLY A 161 2.52 35.17 3.45
CA GLY A 161 1.13 35.53 3.22
C GLY A 161 0.60 35.16 1.83
N TYR A 162 1.47 34.82 0.87
CA TYR A 162 1.12 34.36 -0.48
C TYR A 162 1.23 32.83 -0.62
N THR A 163 0.83 32.10 0.41
CA THR A 163 0.80 30.64 0.45
C THR A 163 -0.56 30.15 0.88
N TRP A 164 -0.90 28.91 0.52
CA TRP A 164 -2.17 28.28 0.88
C TRP A 164 -2.51 28.39 2.38
N ILE A 165 -1.50 28.31 3.26
CA ILE A 165 -1.69 28.39 4.71
C ILE A 165 -1.51 29.82 5.24
N GLY A 166 -0.58 30.60 4.69
CA GLY A 166 -0.33 31.96 5.16
C GLY A 166 -1.43 32.95 4.80
N SER A 167 -2.20 32.69 3.73
CA SER A 167 -3.41 33.45 3.41
C SER A 167 -4.69 32.85 4.00
N LEU A 168 -4.59 31.72 4.73
CA LEU A 168 -5.75 30.98 5.20
C LEU A 168 -6.48 31.75 6.30
N GLN A 169 -7.80 31.88 6.13
CA GLN A 169 -8.71 32.42 7.13
C GLN A 169 -9.83 31.41 7.39
N MET A 170 -9.92 30.93 8.64
CA MET A 170 -10.95 29.98 9.08
C MET A 170 -11.71 30.59 10.25
N GLY A 171 -12.86 31.20 9.97
CA GLY A 171 -13.61 31.99 10.94
C GLY A 171 -12.79 33.19 11.41
N GLN A 172 -12.58 33.29 12.73
CA GLN A 172 -11.80 34.37 13.38
C GLN A 172 -10.29 34.10 13.39
N TYR A 173 -9.84 32.93 12.95
CA TYR A 173 -8.42 32.57 12.95
C TYR A 173 -7.77 32.94 11.62
N HIS A 174 -6.66 33.68 11.70
CA HIS A 174 -5.80 34.00 10.57
C HIS A 174 -4.44 33.32 10.75
N TYR A 175 -3.98 32.62 9.71
CA TYR A 175 -2.78 31.77 9.76
C TYR A 175 -1.54 32.46 9.16
N SER A 176 -1.49 33.80 9.11
CA SER A 176 -0.33 34.55 8.62
C SER A 176 0.99 34.14 9.28
N ASN A 177 0.95 33.91 10.59
CA ASN A 177 2.08 33.40 11.38
C ASN A 177 1.93 31.89 11.65
N PHE A 178 1.63 31.10 10.63
CA PHE A 178 1.38 29.65 10.78
C PHE A 178 2.53 28.90 11.46
N ARG A 179 3.75 29.43 11.49
CA ARG A 179 4.88 28.80 12.16
C ARG A 179 4.72 28.67 13.68
N ASP A 180 4.01 29.61 14.30
CA ASP A 180 3.75 29.65 15.75
C ASP A 180 2.54 28.80 16.15
N VAL A 181 1.76 28.38 15.15
CA VAL A 181 0.64 27.47 15.36
C VAL A 181 1.16 26.10 15.76
N ASP A 182 0.45 25.45 16.68
CA ASP A 182 0.78 24.11 17.12
C ASP A 182 0.97 23.12 15.95
N PHE A 183 1.91 22.19 16.11
CA PHE A 183 2.22 21.18 15.09
C PHE A 183 0.98 20.39 14.70
N TRP A 184 0.18 19.94 15.67
CA TRP A 184 -0.98 19.10 15.42
C TRP A 184 -2.01 19.82 14.54
N LYS A 185 -2.26 21.10 14.83
CA LYS A 185 -3.18 21.92 14.04
C LYS A 185 -2.71 22.06 12.59
N ARG A 186 -1.45 22.41 12.36
CA ARG A 186 -0.89 22.51 11.00
C ARG A 186 -0.99 21.19 10.25
N TYR A 187 -0.62 20.09 10.90
CA TYR A 187 -0.67 18.76 10.31
C TYR A 187 -2.08 18.35 9.90
N VAL A 188 -3.06 18.54 10.80
CA VAL A 188 -4.46 18.22 10.54
C VAL A 188 -5.02 19.05 9.38
N ILE A 189 -4.71 20.35 9.32
CA ILE A 189 -5.16 21.23 8.23
C ILE A 189 -4.54 20.78 6.89
N SER A 190 -3.24 20.48 6.84
CA SER A 190 -2.59 19.99 5.62
C SER A 190 -3.12 18.64 5.17
N LEU A 191 -3.40 17.74 6.11
CA LEU A 191 -4.00 16.43 5.81
C LEU A 191 -5.46 16.57 5.36
N TYR A 192 -6.22 17.48 5.96
CA TYR A 192 -7.60 17.78 5.56
C TYR A 192 -7.66 18.21 4.10
N PHE A 193 -6.82 19.16 3.68
CA PHE A 193 -6.72 19.54 2.26
C PHE A 193 -6.43 18.33 1.37
N ALA A 194 -5.38 17.56 1.69
CA ALA A 194 -4.99 16.42 0.89
C ALA A 194 -6.13 15.38 0.78
N VAL A 195 -6.81 15.06 1.89
CA VAL A 195 -7.93 14.11 1.90
C VAL A 195 -9.11 14.64 1.07
N VAL A 196 -9.50 15.90 1.23
CA VAL A 196 -10.62 16.52 0.47
C VAL A 196 -10.33 16.56 -1.02
N THR A 197 -9.08 16.81 -1.40
CA THR A 197 -8.62 16.77 -2.79
C THR A 197 -8.60 15.33 -3.33
N MET A 198 -8.09 14.36 -2.57
CA MET A 198 -8.09 12.93 -2.91
C MET A 198 -9.50 12.41 -3.19
N VAL A 199 -10.45 12.66 -2.29
CA VAL A 199 -11.84 12.22 -2.49
C VAL A 199 -12.57 13.05 -3.54
N THR A 200 -11.90 13.98 -4.23
CA THR A 200 -12.44 14.84 -5.29
C THR A 200 -13.63 15.71 -4.85
N VAL A 201 -13.72 16.03 -3.55
CA VAL A 201 -14.78 16.89 -3.01
C VAL A 201 -14.46 18.36 -3.25
N GLY A 202 -13.25 18.80 -2.90
CA GLY A 202 -12.75 20.14 -3.22
C GLY A 202 -13.64 21.30 -2.75
N TYR A 203 -13.88 21.44 -1.44
CA TYR A 203 -14.71 22.53 -0.89
C TYR A 203 -14.26 23.94 -1.28
N GLY A 204 -12.96 24.12 -1.58
CA GLY A 204 -12.38 25.40 -2.04
C GLY A 204 -11.94 26.33 -0.90
N ASP A 205 -12.19 25.96 0.34
CA ASP A 205 -11.75 26.65 1.56
C ASP A 205 -10.22 26.68 1.68
N ILE A 206 -9.55 25.61 1.26
CA ILE A 206 -8.09 25.56 1.08
C ILE A 206 -7.77 25.31 -0.39
N HIS A 207 -6.95 26.18 -0.97
CA HIS A 207 -6.53 26.10 -2.36
C HIS A 207 -5.09 26.61 -2.53
N ALA A 208 -4.46 26.23 -3.64
CA ALA A 208 -3.15 26.74 -4.01
C ALA A 208 -3.22 28.23 -4.36
N VAL A 209 -2.30 29.01 -3.82
CA VAL A 209 -2.29 30.48 -3.98
C VAL A 209 -1.21 30.90 -4.97
N ASN A 210 -0.05 30.26 -4.92
CA ASN A 210 1.07 30.54 -5.81
C ASN A 210 1.27 29.46 -6.89
N VAL A 211 1.96 29.83 -7.97
CA VAL A 211 2.19 28.93 -9.14
C VAL A 211 2.85 27.61 -8.75
N ARG A 212 3.75 27.62 -7.76
CA ARG A 212 4.44 26.39 -7.31
C ARG A 212 3.48 25.42 -6.63
N GLU A 213 2.60 25.94 -5.78
CA GLU A 213 1.51 25.18 -5.17
C GLU A 213 0.54 24.67 -6.23
N MET A 214 0.19 25.50 -7.23
CA MET A 214 -0.71 25.10 -8.31
C MET A 214 -0.14 23.93 -9.13
N ILE A 215 1.13 23.98 -9.51
CA ILE A 215 1.81 22.88 -10.21
C ILE A 215 1.79 21.61 -9.37
N PHE A 216 2.08 21.72 -8.07
CA PHE A 216 2.03 20.58 -7.16
C PHE A 216 0.62 19.98 -7.08
N VAL A 217 -0.41 20.80 -6.90
CA VAL A 217 -1.80 20.33 -6.83
C VAL A 217 -2.24 19.69 -8.14
N MET A 218 -1.86 20.24 -9.30
CA MET A 218 -2.12 19.62 -10.61
C MET A 218 -1.52 18.22 -10.73
N ILE A 219 -0.25 18.07 -10.33
CA ILE A 219 0.43 16.76 -10.34
C ILE A 219 -0.23 15.81 -9.35
N TYR A 220 -0.53 16.29 -8.14
CA TYR A 220 -1.14 15.49 -7.09
C TYR A 220 -2.51 14.96 -7.51
N VAL A 221 -3.43 15.82 -7.95
CA VAL A 221 -4.77 15.41 -8.41
C VAL A 221 -4.69 14.45 -9.58
N SER A 222 -3.80 14.70 -10.55
CA SER A 222 -3.63 13.80 -11.71
C SER A 222 -3.16 12.41 -11.29
N PHE A 223 -2.18 12.34 -10.38
CA PHE A 223 -1.68 11.08 -9.84
C PHE A 223 -2.76 10.34 -9.04
N ASP A 224 -3.49 11.06 -8.19
CA ASP A 224 -4.53 10.54 -7.32
C ASP A 224 -5.70 9.96 -8.14
N MET A 225 -6.15 10.66 -9.18
CA MET A 225 -7.17 10.15 -10.10
C MET A 225 -6.75 8.85 -10.79
N ILE A 226 -5.51 8.78 -11.29
CA ILE A 226 -4.99 7.56 -11.95
C ILE A 226 -4.90 6.41 -10.94
N LEU A 227 -4.40 6.68 -9.74
CA LEU A 227 -4.28 5.71 -8.67
C LEU A 227 -5.67 5.19 -8.26
N GLY A 228 -6.60 6.09 -7.91
CA GLY A 228 -7.97 5.74 -7.52
C GLY A 228 -8.70 4.91 -8.57
N ALA A 229 -8.59 5.27 -9.85
CA ALA A 229 -9.15 4.49 -10.95
C ALA A 229 -8.53 3.07 -11.05
N TYR A 230 -7.21 2.96 -10.94
CA TYR A 230 -6.51 1.67 -10.93
C TYR A 230 -6.92 0.78 -9.75
N LEU A 231 -7.02 1.36 -8.55
CA LEU A 231 -7.41 0.62 -7.35
C LEU A 231 -8.86 0.13 -7.45
N LEU A 232 -9.79 1.01 -7.84
CA LEU A 232 -11.20 0.67 -8.00
C LEU A 232 -11.43 -0.37 -9.09
N GLY A 233 -10.77 -0.24 -10.24
CA GLY A 233 -10.87 -1.21 -11.34
C GLY A 233 -10.38 -2.60 -10.94
N ASN A 234 -9.23 -2.68 -10.26
CA ASN A 234 -8.71 -3.95 -9.74
C ASN A 234 -9.63 -4.58 -8.71
N MET A 235 -10.24 -3.77 -7.84
CA MET A 235 -11.17 -4.26 -6.82
C MET A 235 -12.44 -4.83 -7.45
N THR A 236 -13.04 -4.11 -8.40
CA THR A 236 -14.22 -4.57 -9.13
C THR A 236 -13.94 -5.89 -9.85
N ALA A 237 -12.81 -6.00 -10.57
CA ALA A 237 -12.43 -7.23 -11.28
C ALA A 237 -12.31 -8.44 -10.34
N LEU A 238 -11.77 -8.24 -9.13
CA LEU A 238 -11.66 -9.32 -8.14
C LEU A 238 -13.00 -9.70 -7.51
N ILE A 239 -13.85 -8.73 -7.21
CA ILE A 239 -15.18 -8.99 -6.66
C ILE A 239 -16.01 -9.79 -7.66
N VAL A 240 -15.99 -9.39 -8.93
CA VAL A 240 -16.64 -10.10 -10.04
C VAL A 240 -16.08 -11.51 -10.17
N LYS A 241 -14.75 -11.65 -10.29
CA LYS A 241 -14.09 -12.98 -10.36
C LYS A 241 -14.40 -13.85 -9.15
N GLY A 242 -14.55 -13.27 -7.96
CA GLY A 242 -14.88 -14.00 -6.74
C GLY A 242 -16.34 -14.47 -6.64
N SER A 243 -17.24 -13.93 -7.48
CA SER A 243 -18.67 -14.21 -7.41
C SER A 243 -19.02 -15.58 -7.99
N LYS A 244 -19.40 -16.52 -7.13
CA LYS A 244 -19.92 -17.84 -7.56
C LYS A 244 -21.25 -17.70 -8.31
N THR A 245 -22.10 -16.80 -7.83
CA THR A 245 -23.43 -16.55 -8.38
C THR A 245 -23.34 -16.04 -9.81
N GLU A 246 -22.40 -15.13 -10.08
CA GLU A 246 -22.20 -14.57 -11.42
C GLU A 246 -21.78 -15.67 -12.41
N ARG A 247 -20.74 -16.45 -12.10
CA ARG A 247 -20.31 -17.58 -12.95
C ARG A 247 -21.41 -18.61 -13.22
N PHE A 248 -22.27 -18.87 -12.24
CA PHE A 248 -23.41 -19.75 -12.42
C PHE A 248 -24.45 -19.16 -13.40
N ARG A 249 -24.76 -17.87 -13.26
CA ARG A 249 -25.71 -17.18 -14.14
C ARG A 249 -25.18 -17.13 -15.58
N ASP A 250 -23.89 -16.89 -15.78
CA ASP A 250 -23.26 -16.88 -17.10
C ASP A 250 -23.33 -18.26 -17.77
N LYS A 251 -22.91 -19.31 -17.05
CA LYS A 251 -23.04 -20.71 -17.54
C LYS A 251 -24.48 -21.07 -17.86
N MET A 252 -25.43 -20.67 -17.03
CA MET A 252 -26.86 -20.92 -17.27
C MET A 252 -27.34 -20.19 -18.53
N ALA A 253 -26.93 -18.94 -18.75
CA ALA A 253 -27.28 -18.17 -19.93
C ALA A 253 -26.71 -18.80 -21.21
N ASP A 254 -25.47 -19.26 -21.19
CA ASP A 254 -24.83 -19.95 -22.33
C ASP A 254 -25.54 -21.27 -22.66
N LEU A 255 -25.90 -22.06 -21.64
CA LEU A 255 -26.70 -23.27 -21.83
C LEU A 255 -28.06 -22.94 -22.44
N ILE A 256 -28.74 -21.90 -21.97
CA ILE A 256 -30.03 -21.48 -22.54
C ILE A 256 -29.88 -21.13 -24.02
N LYS A 257 -28.85 -20.35 -24.39
CA LYS A 257 -28.56 -20.05 -25.80
C LYS A 257 -28.31 -21.30 -26.63
N TYR A 258 -27.51 -22.25 -26.10
CA TYR A 258 -27.24 -23.52 -26.76
C TYR A 258 -28.53 -24.35 -26.96
N MET A 259 -29.39 -24.43 -25.94
CA MET A 259 -30.65 -25.17 -26.01
C MET A 259 -31.62 -24.59 -27.03
N THR A 260 -31.77 -23.27 -27.05
CA THR A 260 -32.62 -22.58 -28.02
C THR A 260 -32.08 -22.73 -29.45
N ARG A 261 -30.77 -22.57 -29.66
CA ARG A 261 -30.16 -22.67 -30.99
C ARG A 261 -30.31 -24.05 -31.62
N ASN A 262 -30.24 -25.10 -30.79
CA ASN A 262 -30.37 -26.49 -31.25
C ASN A 262 -31.80 -27.04 -31.15
N ASN A 263 -32.80 -26.21 -30.84
CA ASN A 263 -34.19 -26.62 -30.67
C ASN A 263 -34.36 -27.83 -29.74
N LEU A 264 -33.63 -27.86 -28.62
CA LEU A 264 -33.71 -28.96 -27.67
C LEU A 264 -35.12 -29.03 -27.05
N GLY A 265 -35.65 -30.25 -26.94
CA GLY A 265 -36.96 -30.50 -26.34
C GLY A 265 -37.07 -29.96 -24.90
N LYS A 266 -38.29 -29.60 -24.48
CA LYS A 266 -38.55 -29.02 -23.15
C LYS A 266 -38.07 -29.90 -22.01
N GLN A 267 -38.18 -31.23 -22.16
CA GLN A 267 -37.77 -32.21 -21.15
C GLN A 267 -36.25 -32.20 -20.92
N ILE A 268 -35.47 -32.39 -22.00
CA ILE A 268 -33.99 -32.36 -21.95
C ILE A 268 -33.51 -31.02 -21.41
N SER A 269 -34.14 -29.92 -21.85
CA SER A 269 -33.81 -28.59 -21.38
C SER A 269 -34.04 -28.41 -19.87
N LYS A 270 -35.09 -29.03 -19.31
CA LYS A 270 -35.38 -29.01 -17.88
C LYS A 270 -34.35 -29.81 -17.09
N GLU A 271 -33.96 -30.98 -17.59
CA GLU A 271 -32.94 -31.84 -16.98
C GLU A 271 -31.57 -31.16 -16.92
N ILE A 272 -31.11 -30.56 -18.03
CA ILE A 272 -29.84 -29.82 -18.09
C ILE A 272 -29.81 -28.67 -17.07
N LYS A 273 -30.89 -27.86 -17.00
CA LYS A 273 -31.02 -26.77 -16.03
C LYS A 273 -31.01 -27.29 -14.59
N GLY A 274 -31.72 -28.39 -14.33
CA GLY A 274 -31.77 -29.04 -13.02
C GLY A 274 -30.39 -29.53 -12.58
N HIS A 275 -29.64 -30.17 -13.47
CA HIS A 275 -28.28 -30.63 -13.20
C HIS A 275 -27.33 -29.47 -12.87
N LEU A 276 -27.34 -28.39 -13.66
CA LEU A 276 -26.48 -27.23 -13.37
C LEU A 276 -26.84 -26.57 -12.03
N LYS A 277 -28.12 -26.48 -11.68
CA LYS A 277 -28.57 -25.95 -10.38
C LYS A 277 -28.10 -26.83 -9.22
N LEU A 278 -28.22 -28.15 -9.34
CA LEU A 278 -27.70 -29.09 -8.36
C LEU A 278 -26.19 -28.97 -8.19
N GLN A 279 -25.44 -28.79 -9.29
CA GLN A 279 -23.99 -28.59 -9.23
C GLN A 279 -23.61 -27.28 -8.51
N TYR A 280 -24.40 -26.21 -8.69
CA TYR A 280 -24.22 -24.95 -7.98
C TYR A 280 -24.50 -25.09 -6.47
N ASP A 281 -25.65 -25.68 -6.12
CA ASP A 281 -26.03 -25.91 -4.72
C ASP A 281 -25.06 -26.86 -4.01
N ARG A 282 -24.50 -27.83 -4.75
CA ARG A 282 -23.47 -28.76 -4.28
C ARG A 282 -22.04 -28.26 -4.49
N SER A 283 -21.76 -26.97 -4.72
CA SER A 283 -20.39 -26.44 -5.03
C SER A 283 -19.33 -26.54 -3.90
N TYR A 284 -19.40 -27.62 -3.12
CA TYR A 284 -18.36 -28.29 -2.34
C TYR A 284 -18.39 -29.82 -2.59
N THR A 285 -18.52 -30.30 -3.82
CA THR A 285 -18.48 -31.76 -4.08
C THR A 285 -17.11 -32.19 -4.58
N GLU A 286 -16.30 -32.68 -3.63
CA GLU A 286 -15.22 -33.68 -3.73
C GLU A 286 -14.39 -33.75 -5.02
N ALA A 287 -14.98 -33.95 -6.19
CA ALA A 287 -14.28 -34.28 -7.43
C ALA A 287 -13.18 -33.28 -7.82
N THR A 288 -13.43 -31.96 -7.75
CA THR A 288 -12.43 -30.95 -8.15
C THR A 288 -11.32 -30.81 -7.11
N ILE A 289 -11.65 -30.84 -5.82
CA ILE A 289 -10.67 -30.74 -4.73
C ILE A 289 -9.81 -32.02 -4.68
N LEU A 290 -10.43 -33.19 -4.84
CA LEU A 290 -9.72 -34.47 -4.85
C LEU A 290 -8.80 -34.61 -6.06
N GLN A 291 -9.13 -34.00 -7.20
CA GLN A 291 -8.26 -33.96 -8.39
C GLN A 291 -6.96 -33.19 -8.15
N ASP A 292 -7.01 -32.09 -7.40
CA ASP A 292 -5.82 -31.28 -7.06
C ASP A 292 -4.96 -31.90 -5.95
N ILE A 293 -5.48 -32.90 -5.25
CA ILE A 293 -4.78 -33.61 -4.17
C ILE A 293 -4.01 -34.82 -4.74
N PRO A 294 -2.75 -35.07 -4.31
CA PRO A 294 -1.98 -36.24 -4.72
C PRO A 294 -2.73 -37.56 -4.49
N ALA A 295 -2.55 -38.51 -5.40
CA ALA A 295 -3.27 -39.80 -5.36
C ALA A 295 -3.16 -40.52 -4.01
N SER A 296 -2.00 -40.47 -3.35
CA SER A 296 -1.76 -41.07 -2.04
C SER A 296 -2.63 -40.51 -0.91
N ILE A 297 -2.94 -39.21 -0.95
CA ILE A 297 -3.80 -38.55 0.03
C ILE A 297 -5.29 -38.78 -0.30
N ARG A 298 -5.63 -38.85 -1.59
CA ARG A 298 -6.98 -39.22 -2.06
C ARG A 298 -7.37 -40.62 -1.60
N THR A 299 -6.46 -41.59 -1.71
CA THR A 299 -6.69 -42.96 -1.22
C THR A 299 -6.96 -42.99 0.28
N LYS A 300 -6.18 -42.25 1.08
CA LYS A 300 -6.40 -42.15 2.54
C LYS A 300 -7.75 -41.51 2.88
N HIS A 301 -8.15 -40.48 2.15
CA HIS A 301 -9.46 -39.84 2.31
C HIS A 301 -10.62 -40.81 2.04
N ASN A 302 -10.54 -41.60 0.96
CA ASN A 302 -11.57 -42.56 0.60
C ASN A 302 -11.70 -43.69 1.62
N ILE A 303 -10.57 -44.24 2.10
CA ILE A 303 -10.56 -45.26 3.17
C ILE A 303 -11.22 -44.73 4.44
N PHE A 304 -10.97 -43.46 4.81
CA PHE A 304 -11.58 -42.84 5.98
C PHE A 304 -13.10 -42.66 5.87
N LEU A 305 -13.60 -42.36 4.67
CA LEU A 305 -15.04 -42.25 4.42
C LEU A 305 -15.75 -43.61 4.36
N GLU A 306 -15.09 -44.62 3.80
CA GLU A 306 -15.62 -45.99 3.74
C GLU A 306 -15.65 -46.65 5.13
N GLY A 307 -14.65 -46.40 5.99
CA GLY A 307 -14.62 -46.90 7.36
C GLY A 307 -15.61 -46.22 8.34
N LYS A 308 -16.39 -45.23 7.88
CA LYS A 308 -17.45 -44.56 8.65
C LYS A 308 -18.87 -44.97 8.24
N ARG A 309 -19.03 -45.80 7.20
CA ARG A 309 -20.30 -46.46 6.86
C ARG A 309 -20.38 -47.82 7.51
#